data_AF-A0ABD3UYF1-F1
#
_entry.id   AF-A0ABD3UYF1-F1
#
_cell.length_a   1.000
_cell.length_b   1.000
_cell.length_c   1.000
_cell.angle_alpha   90.00
_cell.angle_beta   90.00
_cell.angle_gamma   90.00
#
_symmetry.space_group_name_H-M   'P 1'
#
loop_
_entity.id
_entity.type
_entity.pdbx_description
1 polymer ?
#
loop_
_entity_poly.entity_id
_entity_poly.type
_entity_poly.pdbx_seq_one_letter_code
_entity_poly.pdbx_strand_id
1 'polypeptide(L)'
;MWNVHDRVNENLPRTNNSVEVWHRAFQQTVDCHHPSIFKLINHFRLEQDHVEIEMERHLSGVIQPQAFKNKYVQLNRRLQALLPTYNENVIVYLRGIANNLEL
;
A
#
# COMPACT_ATOMS: atom_id res chain seq x y z
N MET A 1 -22.53 4.51 5.79
CA MET A 1 -22.01 5.39 4.71
C MET A 1 -20.56 5.01 4.47
N TRP A 2 -20.14 4.80 3.22
CA TRP A 2 -18.77 4.40 2.88
C TRP A 2 -17.83 5.61 2.80
N ASN A 3 -16.69 5.58 3.48
CA ASN A 3 -15.65 6.63 3.42
C ASN A 3 -14.26 6.05 3.79
N VAL A 4 -13.21 6.89 3.78
CA VAL A 4 -11.82 6.48 4.05
C VAL A 4 -11.39 6.59 5.53
N HIS A 5 -12.32 6.86 6.45
CA HIS A 5 -12.04 7.10 7.87
C HIS A 5 -11.20 6.00 8.50
N ASP A 6 -11.66 4.76 8.43
CA ASP A 6 -11.01 3.63 9.11
C ASP A 6 -9.61 3.38 8.53
N ARG A 7 -9.45 3.51 7.20
CA ARG A 7 -8.14 3.40 6.55
C ARG A 7 -7.17 4.49 7.01
N VAL A 8 -7.63 5.72 7.15
CA VAL A 8 -6.79 6.84 7.61
C VAL A 8 -6.44 6.65 9.09
N ASN A 9 -7.39 6.19 9.90
CA ASN A 9 -7.21 5.89 11.32
C ASN A 9 -6.17 4.76 11.54
N GLU A 10 -6.24 3.71 10.73
CA GLU A 10 -5.32 2.57 10.79
C GLU A 10 -4.00 2.79 10.03
N ASN A 11 -3.78 3.98 9.46
CA ASN A 11 -2.61 4.30 8.62
C ASN A 11 -2.41 3.36 7.43
N LEU A 12 -3.51 2.83 6.88
CA LEU A 12 -3.48 1.92 5.75
C LEU A 12 -3.27 2.65 4.41
N PRO A 13 -2.67 1.98 3.41
CA PRO A 13 -2.62 2.50 2.05
C PRO A 13 -4.01 2.82 1.48
N ARG A 14 -4.09 3.93 0.73
CA ARG A 14 -5.30 4.34 0.00
C ARG A 14 -5.63 3.43 -1.17
N THR A 15 -4.59 2.96 -1.86
CA THR A 15 -4.68 2.10 -3.04
C THR A 15 -3.85 0.84 -2.81
N ASN A 16 -4.08 -0.15 -3.66
CA ASN A 16 -3.35 -1.42 -3.75
C ASN A 16 -2.06 -1.29 -4.60
N ASN A 17 -1.51 -0.09 -4.81
CA ASN A 17 -0.34 0.12 -5.68
C ASN A 17 0.85 -0.79 -5.33
N SER A 18 1.08 -1.07 -4.05
CA SER A 18 2.14 -1.99 -3.63
C SER A 18 1.91 -3.41 -4.15
N VAL A 19 0.67 -3.89 -4.13
CA VAL A 19 0.26 -5.20 -4.65
C VAL A 19 0.36 -5.23 -6.17
N GLU A 20 -0.05 -4.16 -6.85
CA GLU A 20 0.06 -4.05 -8.31
C GLU A 20 1.53 -4.02 -8.77
N VAL A 21 2.38 -3.28 -8.06
CA VAL A 21 3.82 -3.24 -8.32
C VAL A 21 4.45 -4.61 -8.07
N TRP A 22 4.13 -5.27 -6.96
CA TRP A 22 4.57 -6.63 -6.67
C TRP A 22 4.13 -7.60 -7.78
N HIS A 23 2.85 -7.60 -8.13
CA HIS A 23 2.32 -8.48 -9.18
C HIS A 23 2.99 -8.23 -10.52
N ARG A 24 3.26 -6.96 -10.86
CA ARG A 24 4.00 -6.61 -12.09
C ARG A 24 5.43 -7.14 -12.06
N ALA A 25 6.14 -7.03 -10.94
CA ALA A 25 7.49 -7.59 -10.79
C ALA A 25 7.46 -9.12 -10.89
N PHE A 26 6.53 -9.77 -10.19
CA PHE A 26 6.35 -11.22 -10.26
C PHE A 26 6.05 -11.70 -11.69
N GLN A 27 5.16 -11.02 -12.40
CA GLN A 27 4.84 -11.33 -13.80
C GLN A 27 6.07 -11.19 -14.72
N GLN A 28 6.94 -10.21 -14.47
CA GLN A 28 8.21 -10.07 -15.18
C GLN A 28 9.16 -11.24 -14.88
N THR A 29 9.24 -11.69 -13.63
CA THR A 29 10.05 -12.85 -13.22
C THR A 29 9.54 -14.15 -13.84
N VAL A 30 8.22 -14.33 -13.93
CA VAL A 30 7.60 -15.50 -14.57
C VAL A 30 7.87 -15.49 -16.09
N ASP A 31 8.03 -14.31 -16.69
CA ASP A 31 8.32 -14.10 -18.11
C ASP A 31 7.42 -14.96 -19.02
N CYS A 32 6.12 -14.90 -18.79
CA CYS A 32 5.13 -15.65 -19.54
C CYS A 32 3.74 -15.05 -19.37
N HIS A 33 2.97 -14.99 -20.47
CA HIS A 33 1.59 -14.49 -20.43
C HIS A 33 0.61 -15.53 -19.88
N HIS A 34 0.85 -16.81 -20.16
CA HIS A 34 0.00 -17.95 -19.75
C HIS A 34 0.86 -19.10 -19.21
N PRO A 35 1.41 -18.99 -18.00
CA PRO A 35 2.23 -20.05 -17.42
C PRO A 35 1.40 -21.31 -17.13
N SER A 36 2.01 -22.48 -17.30
CA SER A 36 1.43 -23.72 -16.78
C SER A 36 1.40 -23.70 -15.25
N ILE A 37 0.52 -24.51 -14.65
CA ILE A 37 0.42 -24.63 -13.18
C ILE A 37 1.78 -24.98 -12.55
N PHE A 38 2.56 -25.87 -13.18
CA PHE A 38 3.89 -26.25 -12.69
C PHE A 38 4.89 -25.10 -12.75
N LYS A 39 4.88 -24.31 -13.84
CA LYS A 39 5.74 -23.12 -13.94
C LYS A 39 5.37 -22.13 -12.84
N LEU A 40 4.07 -21.89 -12.63
CA LEU A 40 3.58 -20.99 -11.59
C LEU A 40 3.99 -21.44 -10.18
N ILE A 41 3.84 -22.73 -9.85
CA ILE A 41 4.28 -23.30 -8.55
C ILE A 41 5.78 -23.06 -8.34
N ASN A 42 6.60 -23.30 -9.36
CA ASN A 42 8.04 -23.11 -9.25
C ASN A 42 8.40 -21.64 -8.99
N HIS A 43 7.77 -20.69 -9.70
CA HIS A 43 8.01 -19.28 -9.47
C HIS A 43 7.50 -18.79 -8.11
N PHE A 44 6.39 -19.34 -7.60
CA PHE A 44 5.95 -19.02 -6.25
C PHE A 44 6.92 -19.50 -5.17
N ARG A 45 7.58 -20.65 -5.35
CA ARG A 45 8.64 -21.09 -4.43
C ARG A 45 9.82 -20.13 -4.44
N LEU A 46 10.26 -19.70 -5.63
CA LEU A 46 11.34 -18.71 -5.76
C LEU A 46 10.98 -17.37 -5.11
N GLU A 47 9.74 -16.92 -5.28
CA GLU A 47 9.23 -15.71 -4.64
C GLU A 47 9.19 -15.86 -3.11
N GLN A 48 8.76 -17.02 -2.60
CA GLN A 48 8.77 -17.30 -1.16
C GLN A 48 10.20 -17.27 -0.60
N ASP A 49 11.15 -17.94 -1.23
CA ASP A 49 12.55 -17.93 -0.83
C ASP A 49 13.11 -16.48 -0.78
N HIS A 50 12.76 -15.66 -1.77
CA HIS A 50 13.15 -14.25 -1.82
C HIS A 50 12.57 -13.44 -0.65
N VAL A 51 11.28 -13.62 -0.36
CA VAL A 51 10.58 -12.93 0.74
C VAL A 51 11.17 -13.33 2.09
N GLU A 52 11.46 -14.61 2.32
CA GLU A 52 12.08 -15.08 3.56
C GLU A 52 13.46 -14.44 3.78
N ILE A 53 14.28 -14.33 2.73
CA ILE A 53 15.57 -13.63 2.81
C ILE A 53 15.38 -12.15 3.17
N GLU A 54 14.42 -11.47 2.55
CA GLU A 54 14.13 -10.06 2.85
C GLU A 54 13.58 -9.87 4.28
N MET A 55 12.77 -10.81 4.78
CA MET A 55 12.34 -10.81 6.18
C MET A 55 13.52 -10.91 7.15
N GLU A 56 14.44 -11.85 6.92
CA GLU A 56 15.65 -12.01 7.76
C GLU A 56 16.55 -10.77 7.73
N ARG A 57 16.72 -10.14 6.55
CA ARG A 57 17.41 -8.86 6.43
C ARG A 57 16.75 -7.79 7.28
N HIS A 58 15.42 -7.72 7.23
CA HIS A 58 14.67 -6.73 8.00
C HIS A 58 14.78 -6.97 9.51
N LEU A 59 14.68 -8.23 9.96
CA LEU A 59 14.89 -8.63 11.36
C LEU A 59 16.32 -8.33 11.83
N SER A 60 17.31 -8.45 10.95
CA SER A 60 18.71 -8.09 11.21
C SER A 60 18.96 -6.57 11.26
N GLY A 61 17.91 -5.74 11.13
CA GLY A 61 18.01 -4.28 11.22
C GLY A 61 18.46 -3.60 9.93
N VAL A 62 18.45 -4.30 8.79
CA VAL A 62 18.70 -3.68 7.48
C VAL A 62 17.49 -2.80 7.13
N ILE A 63 17.67 -1.48 7.28
CA ILE A 63 16.65 -0.50 6.94
C ILE A 63 16.75 -0.21 5.44
N GLN A 64 15.75 -0.66 4.68
CA GLN A 64 15.57 -0.18 3.32
C GLN A 64 14.96 1.23 3.35
N PRO A 65 15.54 2.21 2.63
CA PRO A 65 14.96 3.55 2.58
C PRO A 65 13.62 3.53 1.83
N GLN A 66 12.52 3.70 2.55
CA GLN A 66 11.22 3.96 1.93
C GLN A 66 11.19 5.39 1.39
N ALA A 67 11.43 5.53 0.08
CA ALA A 67 11.30 6.80 -0.62
C ALA A 67 9.82 7.13 -0.87
N PHE A 68 9.12 7.61 0.14
CA PHE A 68 7.82 8.24 -0.10
C PHE A 68 8.02 9.63 -0.68
N LYS A 69 7.35 9.92 -1.80
CA LYS A 69 7.31 11.29 -2.30
C LYS A 69 6.69 12.18 -1.23
N ASN A 70 7.35 13.30 -0.90
CA ASN A 70 6.92 14.25 0.14
C ASN A 70 5.43 14.65 0.01
N LYS A 71 4.89 14.75 -1.20
CA LYS A 71 3.48 15.03 -1.45
C LYS A 71 2.51 14.03 -0.80
N TYR A 72 2.86 12.75 -0.76
CA TYR A 72 2.01 11.70 -0.16
C TYR A 72 2.08 11.73 1.37
N VAL A 73 3.26 12.04 1.92
CA VAL A 73 3.43 12.25 3.37
C VAL A 73 2.58 13.43 3.84
N GLN A 74 2.63 14.55 3.11
CA GLN A 74 1.82 15.73 3.43
C GLN A 74 0.32 15.47 3.27
N LEU A 75 -0.09 14.72 2.25
CA LEU A 75 -1.47 14.30 2.08
C LEU A 75 -1.96 13.44 3.26
N ASN A 76 -1.18 12.43 3.68
CA ASN A 76 -1.53 11.58 4.84
C ASN A 76 -1.74 12.43 6.10
N ARG A 77 -0.83 13.38 6.36
CA ARG A 77 -0.92 14.28 7.51
C ARG A 77 -2.20 15.11 7.49
N ARG A 78 -2.59 15.66 6.34
CA ARG A 78 -3.83 16.44 6.19
C ARG A 78 -5.07 15.58 6.44
N LEU A 79 -5.09 14.35 5.95
CA LEU A 79 -6.21 13.43 6.18
C LEU A 79 -6.32 13.00 7.64
N GLN A 80 -5.20 12.69 8.29
CA GLN A 80 -5.17 12.37 9.73
C GLN A 80 -5.72 13.52 10.59
N ALA A 81 -5.38 14.76 10.24
CA ALA A 81 -5.88 15.94 10.95
C ALA A 81 -7.41 16.10 10.89
N LEU A 82 -8.07 15.48 9.92
CA LEU A 82 -9.54 15.53 9.78
C LEU A 82 -10.26 14.47 10.63
N LEU A 83 -9.57 13.43 11.11
CA LEU A 83 -10.19 12.33 11.89
C LEU A 83 -11.05 12.81 13.07
N PRO A 84 -10.64 13.80 13.89
CA PRO A 84 -11.44 14.24 15.03
C PRO A 84 -12.81 14.81 14.64
N THR A 85 -12.89 15.43 13.46
CA THR A 85 -14.12 16.08 12.98
C THR A 85 -15.21 15.09 12.53
N TYR A 86 -14.87 13.80 12.42
CA TYR A 86 -15.79 12.77 11.94
C TYR A 86 -17.05 12.66 12.81
N ASN A 87 -16.88 12.60 14.13
CA ASN A 87 -17.98 12.43 15.08
C ASN A 87 -18.76 13.74 15.33
N GLU A 88 -18.12 14.89 15.13
CA GLU A 88 -18.73 16.20 15.34
C GLU A 88 -19.63 16.61 14.18
N ASN A 89 -19.14 16.44 12.94
CA ASN A 89 -19.90 16.79 11.75
C ASN A 89 -19.40 16.00 10.53
N VAL A 90 -20.07 14.87 10.28
CA VAL A 90 -19.76 13.96 9.16
C VAL A 90 -19.75 14.69 7.80
N ILE A 91 -20.60 15.70 7.59
CA ILE A 91 -20.64 16.44 6.31
C ILE A 91 -19.39 17.30 6.13
N VAL A 92 -18.94 17.98 7.18
CA VAL A 92 -17.70 18.77 7.16
C VAL A 92 -16.50 17.86 6.95
N TYR A 93 -16.46 16.72 7.63
CA TYR A 93 -15.43 15.70 7.44
C TYR A 93 -15.37 15.24 5.98
N LEU A 94 -16.49 14.84 5.38
CA LEU A 94 -16.53 14.35 4.00
C LEU A 94 -16.11 15.43 2.99
N ARG A 95 -16.49 16.70 3.20
CA ARG A 95 -16.01 17.82 2.39
C ARG A 95 -14.51 18.01 2.50
N GLY A 96 -13.97 17.93 3.72
CA GLY A 96 -12.53 18.01 3.96
C GLY A 96 -11.75 16.88 3.27
N ILE A 97 -12.28 15.66 3.33
CA ILE A 97 -11.70 14.50 2.62
C ILE A 97 -11.71 14.73 1.11
N ALA A 98 -12.86 15.12 0.53
CA ALA A 98 -13.00 15.36 -0.90
C ALA A 98 -11.97 16.39 -1.42
N ASN A 99 -11.86 17.54 -0.76
CA ASN A 99 -10.90 18.59 -1.13
C ASN A 99 -9.43 18.14 -1.09
N ASN A 100 -9.08 17.18 -0.23
CA ASN A 100 -7.72 16.66 -0.16
C ASN A 100 -7.44 15.58 -1.21
N LEU A 101 -8.48 14.92 -1.74
CA LEU A 101 -8.37 13.85 -2.73
C LEU A 101 -8.57 14.33 -4.18
N GLU A 102 -9.23 15.47 -4.42
CA GLU A 102 -9.44 16.08 -5.75
C GLU A 102 -8.20 16.81 -6.32
N LEU A 103 -6.99 16.46 -5.88
CA LEU A 103 -5.70 17.04 -6.33
C LEU A 103 -4.78 16.01 -6.98
#